data_AF-A0A843EPT7-F1
#
_entry.id   AF-A0A843EPT7-F1
#
_cell.length_a   1.000
_cell.length_b   1.000
_cell.length_c   1.000
_cell.angle_alpha   90.00
_cell.angle_beta   90.00
_cell.angle_gamma   90.00
#
_symmetry.space_group_name_H-M   'P 1'
#
loop_
_entity.id
_entity.type
_entity.pdbx_description
1 polymer ?
#
loop_
_entity_poly.entity_id
_entity_poly.type
_entity_poly.pdbx_seq_one_letter_code
_entity_poly.pdbx_strand_id
1 'polypeptide(L)'
;IDLDNLYESIISSSENNLVDLDDENNKSALFLTSFAAYTAEQDMKAICDFAHKNNILVVEDASGAIGDYENRLANGDYSDIIIGSTGSPKIVNVEDGGFITTNDETLFEKSNLLLKTMKASNITSCGIYNELDYAEENLKRTIDACSSLKEKIEKETNFSVFHGDKRGINVIMETDDPKSLSYKLRQEFVLDSHGMITKCPNYNRLKEKAVAIEIKNLDLSCLTYDNLDEMIFVLNKFD
;
A
#
# COMPACT_ATOMS: atom_id res chain seq x y z
N ILE A 1 -0.59 -7.55 8.37
CA ILE A 1 -0.55 -9.03 8.35
C ILE A 1 -0.65 -9.47 9.79
N ASP A 2 -1.51 -10.43 10.08
CA ASP A 2 -1.53 -11.11 11.36
C ASP A 2 -0.38 -12.15 11.36
N LEU A 3 0.51 -12.06 12.34
CA LEU A 3 1.70 -12.90 12.44
C LEU A 3 1.35 -14.37 12.70
N ASP A 4 0.26 -14.65 13.42
CA ASP A 4 -0.18 -16.02 13.68
C ASP A 4 -0.68 -16.65 12.38
N ASN A 5 -1.48 -15.92 11.61
CA ASN A 5 -1.91 -16.33 10.27
C ASN A 5 -0.74 -16.49 9.28
N LEU A 6 0.28 -15.61 9.37
CA LEU A 6 1.49 -15.74 8.55
C LEU A 6 2.26 -17.00 8.90
N TYR A 7 2.40 -17.30 10.20
CA TYR A 7 3.04 -18.50 10.70
C TYR A 7 2.30 -19.77 10.25
N GLU A 8 0.99 -19.82 10.40
CA GLU A 8 0.17 -20.94 9.91
C GLU A 8 0.30 -21.12 8.40
N SER A 9 0.33 -20.03 7.63
CA SER A 9 0.51 -20.07 6.17
C SER A 9 1.88 -20.62 5.78
N ILE A 10 2.93 -20.27 6.51
CA ILE A 10 4.30 -20.76 6.26
C ILE A 10 4.41 -22.24 6.62
N ILE A 11 3.90 -22.66 7.78
CA ILE A 11 3.87 -24.07 8.17
C ILE A 11 3.09 -24.88 7.13
N SER A 12 1.88 -24.45 6.77
CA SER A 12 1.07 -25.12 5.76
C SER A 12 1.81 -25.20 4.41
N SER A 13 2.54 -24.16 4.02
CA SER A 13 3.34 -24.19 2.78
C SER A 13 4.51 -25.17 2.87
N SER A 14 5.13 -25.30 4.05
CA SER A 14 6.20 -26.26 4.30
C SER A 14 5.69 -27.71 4.31
N GLU A 15 4.59 -27.98 5.02
CA GLU A 15 3.96 -29.32 5.06
C GLU A 15 3.50 -29.79 3.67
N ASN A 16 3.14 -28.86 2.78
CA ASN A 16 2.76 -29.15 1.40
C ASN A 16 3.96 -29.19 0.42
N ASN A 17 5.22 -29.16 0.92
CA ASN A 17 6.45 -29.11 0.13
C ASN A 17 6.50 -27.94 -0.90
N LEU A 18 5.78 -26.84 -0.64
CA LEU A 18 5.83 -25.63 -1.46
C LEU A 18 7.01 -24.73 -1.08
N VAL A 19 7.43 -24.81 0.18
CA VAL A 19 8.58 -24.09 0.76
C VAL A 19 9.38 -25.08 1.60
N ASP A 20 10.65 -25.29 1.28
CA ASP A 20 11.53 -26.06 2.16
C ASP A 20 12.25 -25.09 3.09
N LEU A 21 11.84 -25.08 4.37
CA LEU A 21 12.44 -24.21 5.39
C LEU A 21 13.76 -24.80 5.94
N ASP A 22 14.03 -26.09 5.71
CA ASP A 22 15.19 -26.81 6.23
C ASP A 22 16.33 -26.90 5.20
N ASP A 23 16.08 -26.59 3.93
CA ASP A 23 17.12 -26.51 2.89
C ASP A 23 17.86 -25.16 2.95
N GLU A 24 19.09 -25.17 3.46
CA GLU A 24 20.00 -24.01 3.47
C GLU A 24 20.25 -23.41 2.06
N ASN A 25 19.97 -24.16 0.98
CA ASN A 25 20.08 -23.68 -0.40
C ASN A 25 18.77 -23.10 -0.96
N ASN A 26 17.62 -23.32 -0.29
CA ASN A 26 16.31 -22.85 -0.74
C ASN A 26 15.92 -21.55 -0.02
N LYS A 27 16.34 -20.41 -0.59
CA LYS A 27 15.93 -19.10 -0.07
C LYS A 27 14.50 -18.78 -0.52
N SER A 28 13.55 -18.89 0.41
CA SER A 28 12.18 -18.42 0.18
C SER A 28 12.10 -16.90 0.29
N ALA A 29 11.09 -16.31 -0.37
CA ALA A 29 10.86 -14.88 -0.32
C ALA A 29 9.40 -14.54 -0.04
N LEU A 30 9.17 -13.55 0.82
CA LEU A 30 7.87 -12.97 1.14
C LEU A 30 7.76 -11.61 0.46
N PHE A 31 6.80 -11.48 -0.44
CA PHE A 31 6.45 -10.22 -1.08
C PHE A 31 5.23 -9.62 -0.38
N LEU A 32 5.36 -8.39 0.12
CA LEU A 32 4.26 -7.70 0.79
C LEU A 32 4.32 -6.19 0.55
N THR A 33 3.19 -5.50 0.68
CA THR A 33 3.11 -4.05 0.54
C THR A 33 3.27 -3.36 1.89
N SER A 34 3.91 -2.20 2.00
CA SER A 34 4.05 -1.51 3.31
C SER A 34 2.71 -1.22 3.98
N PHE A 35 1.68 -0.91 3.19
CA PHE A 35 0.29 -0.81 3.61
C PHE A 35 -0.52 -1.98 3.05
N ALA A 36 -1.08 -2.83 3.92
CA ALA A 36 -2.01 -3.89 3.52
C ALA A 36 -3.25 -3.26 2.89
N ALA A 37 -3.59 -3.69 1.67
CA ALA A 37 -4.69 -3.14 0.87
C ALA A 37 -4.63 -1.60 0.66
N TYR A 38 -3.48 -0.98 0.94
CA TYR A 38 -3.30 0.47 1.11
C TYR A 38 -4.10 1.11 2.27
N THR A 39 -4.86 0.35 3.07
CA THR A 39 -5.70 0.87 4.16
C THR A 39 -5.06 0.75 5.54
N ALA A 40 -4.15 -0.20 5.73
CA ALA A 40 -3.61 -0.50 7.05
C ALA A 40 -2.10 -0.67 7.02
N GLU A 41 -1.41 0.12 7.84
CA GLU A 41 0.02 -0.02 8.11
C GLU A 41 0.34 -1.43 8.64
N GLN A 42 1.44 -1.99 8.17
CA GLN A 42 1.96 -3.26 8.63
C GLN A 42 3.15 -3.06 9.56
N ASP A 43 3.27 -3.90 10.60
CA ASP A 43 4.45 -3.91 11.46
C ASP A 43 5.62 -4.58 10.72
N MET A 44 6.28 -3.80 9.85
CA MET A 44 7.37 -4.27 9.00
C MET A 44 8.52 -4.84 9.82
N LYS A 45 8.83 -4.23 10.97
CA LYS A 45 9.88 -4.72 11.85
C LYS A 45 9.56 -6.12 12.35
N ALA A 46 8.36 -6.32 12.91
CA ALA A 46 7.98 -7.63 13.45
C ALA A 46 7.86 -8.70 12.36
N ILE A 47 7.36 -8.33 11.17
CA ILE A 47 7.27 -9.22 10.00
C ILE A 47 8.67 -9.65 9.54
N CYS A 48 9.61 -8.71 9.39
CA CYS A 48 10.98 -9.02 8.98
C CYS A 48 11.71 -9.84 10.04
N ASP A 49 11.61 -9.47 11.33
CA ASP A 49 12.20 -10.23 12.45
C ASP A 49 11.73 -11.69 12.43
N PHE A 50 10.45 -11.92 12.10
CA PHE A 50 9.87 -13.25 11.98
C PHE A 50 10.35 -13.97 10.70
N ALA A 51 10.36 -13.31 9.55
CA ALA A 51 10.80 -13.89 8.28
C ALA A 51 12.28 -14.30 8.32
N HIS A 52 13.15 -13.45 8.86
CA HIS A 52 14.59 -13.71 8.99
C HIS A 52 14.88 -14.90 9.92
N LYS A 53 14.12 -15.07 11.00
CA LYS A 53 14.21 -16.27 11.87
C LYS A 53 13.91 -17.57 11.14
N ASN A 54 13.14 -17.50 10.06
CA ASN A 54 12.75 -18.65 9.25
C ASN A 54 13.48 -18.69 7.90
N ASN A 55 14.60 -17.95 7.75
CA ASN A 55 15.39 -17.89 6.52
C ASN A 55 14.59 -17.44 5.28
N ILE A 56 13.60 -16.56 5.47
CA ILE A 56 12.77 -15.98 4.43
C ILE A 56 13.24 -14.55 4.14
N LEU A 57 13.56 -14.26 2.88
CA LEU A 57 13.86 -12.92 2.40
C LEU A 57 12.58 -12.08 2.30
N VAL A 58 12.61 -10.82 2.71
CA VAL A 58 11.47 -9.91 2.62
C VAL A 58 11.65 -8.90 1.48
N VAL A 59 10.67 -8.85 0.58
CA VAL A 59 10.54 -7.83 -0.45
C VAL A 59 9.34 -6.94 -0.12
N GLU A 60 9.62 -5.69 0.24
CA GLU A 60 8.61 -4.68 0.54
C GLU A 60 8.27 -3.86 -0.71
N ASP A 61 7.01 -3.91 -1.14
CA ASP A 61 6.43 -2.95 -2.07
C ASP A 61 6.05 -1.68 -1.32
N ALA A 62 6.96 -0.71 -1.41
CA ALA A 62 6.87 0.61 -0.80
C ALA A 62 6.16 1.64 -1.67
N SER A 63 5.51 1.26 -2.78
CA SER A 63 4.87 2.21 -3.71
C SER A 63 3.90 3.21 -3.05
N GLY A 64 3.35 2.88 -1.89
CA GLY A 64 2.46 3.76 -1.12
C GLY A 64 3.05 4.35 0.17
N ALA A 65 4.31 4.07 0.49
CA ALA A 65 4.92 4.40 1.79
C ALA A 65 6.27 5.12 1.71
N ILE A 66 6.74 5.46 0.50
CA ILE A 66 7.97 6.25 0.34
C ILE A 66 7.81 7.59 1.06
N GLY A 67 8.82 7.96 1.83
CA GLY A 67 8.82 9.19 2.64
C GLY A 67 8.10 9.04 3.98
N ASP A 68 8.01 7.83 4.56
CA ASP A 68 7.37 7.68 5.87
C ASP A 68 8.08 8.51 6.96
N TYR A 69 7.42 9.57 7.40
CA TYR A 69 7.91 10.52 8.40
C TYR A 69 8.08 9.91 9.80
N GLU A 70 7.51 8.74 10.06
CA GLU A 70 7.72 7.99 11.31
C GLU A 70 8.85 6.97 11.21
N ASN A 71 9.46 6.82 10.02
CA ASN A 71 10.56 5.89 9.74
C ASN A 71 10.24 4.43 10.12
N ARG A 72 8.97 4.00 9.99
CA ARG A 72 8.50 2.63 10.27
C ARG A 72 8.36 1.80 9.01
N LEU A 73 8.11 2.44 7.87
CA LEU A 73 7.92 1.82 6.56
C LEU A 73 9.00 2.30 5.58
N ALA A 74 9.35 1.45 4.60
CA ALA A 74 10.24 1.80 3.49
C ALA A 74 11.57 2.46 3.91
N ASN A 75 12.07 2.17 5.11
CA ASN A 75 13.23 2.83 5.72
C ASN A 75 14.58 2.17 5.34
N GLY A 76 14.54 0.96 4.76
CA GLY A 76 15.73 0.16 4.44
C GLY A 76 16.35 -0.56 5.64
N ASP A 77 15.83 -0.37 6.85
CA ASP A 77 16.39 -0.98 8.07
C ASP A 77 15.89 -2.42 8.30
N TYR A 78 14.69 -2.75 7.79
CA TYR A 78 14.02 -4.03 8.08
C TYR A 78 13.96 -4.96 6.86
N SER A 79 13.54 -4.44 5.72
CA SER A 79 13.30 -5.22 4.51
C SER A 79 14.61 -5.49 3.77
N ASP A 80 14.81 -6.70 3.26
CA ASP A 80 16.01 -7.05 2.48
C ASP A 80 16.03 -6.32 1.13
N ILE A 81 14.85 -6.22 0.49
CA ILE A 81 14.66 -5.51 -0.77
C ILE A 81 13.45 -4.61 -0.65
N ILE A 82 13.58 -3.38 -1.13
CA ILE A 82 12.46 -2.46 -1.31
C ILE A 82 12.26 -2.23 -2.81
N ILE A 83 11.00 -2.33 -3.25
CA ILE A 83 10.56 -1.95 -4.59
C ILE A 83 9.55 -0.80 -4.50
N GLY A 84 9.62 0.13 -5.44
CA GLY A 84 8.69 1.25 -5.51
C GLY A 84 8.32 1.56 -6.95
N SER A 85 7.02 1.57 -7.26
CA SER A 85 6.50 2.07 -8.52
C SER A 85 6.32 3.58 -8.45
N THR A 86 6.70 4.27 -9.54
CA THR A 86 6.56 5.72 -9.67
C THR A 86 5.61 6.10 -10.81
N GLY A 87 4.73 5.16 -11.21
CA GLY A 87 3.63 5.43 -12.14
C GLY A 87 2.54 6.31 -11.51
N SER A 88 1.43 6.52 -12.22
CA SER A 88 0.33 7.38 -11.77
C SER A 88 -0.91 6.60 -11.33
N PRO A 89 -1.63 7.01 -10.27
CA PRO A 89 -1.23 7.95 -9.22
C PRO A 89 -0.45 7.24 -8.08
N LYS A 90 0.59 7.89 -7.55
CA LYS A 90 1.48 7.41 -6.47
C LYS A 90 1.95 8.59 -5.60
N ILE A 91 2.54 8.28 -4.44
CA ILE A 91 3.14 9.31 -3.55
C ILE A 91 4.34 9.98 -4.22
N VAL A 92 5.18 9.18 -4.88
CA VAL A 92 6.22 9.63 -5.80
C VAL A 92 5.70 9.34 -7.21
N ASN A 93 5.27 10.36 -7.94
CA ASN A 93 4.59 10.18 -9.22
C ASN A 93 5.34 10.87 -10.35
N VAL A 94 5.86 10.07 -11.27
CA VAL A 94 6.53 10.57 -12.49
C VAL A 94 5.91 9.97 -13.76
N GLU A 95 4.70 9.39 -13.63
CA GLU A 95 3.95 8.68 -14.67
C GLU A 95 4.62 7.46 -15.30
N ASP A 96 5.85 7.13 -14.91
CA ASP A 96 6.65 6.06 -15.48
C ASP A 96 7.65 5.48 -14.46
N GLY A 97 8.09 4.26 -14.69
CA GLY A 97 9.23 3.65 -13.99
C GLY A 97 8.98 3.23 -12.54
N GLY A 98 10.10 3.11 -11.84
CA GLY A 98 10.18 2.66 -10.46
C GLY A 98 11.63 2.43 -10.07
N PHE A 99 11.83 1.94 -8.85
CA PHE A 99 13.14 1.60 -8.33
C PHE A 99 13.09 0.30 -7.53
N ILE A 100 14.28 -0.29 -7.40
CA ILE A 100 14.56 -1.43 -6.55
C ILE A 100 15.84 -1.09 -5.78
N THR A 101 15.85 -1.34 -4.48
CA THR A 101 16.98 -1.04 -3.60
C THR A 101 17.19 -2.14 -2.56
N THR A 102 18.41 -2.24 -2.06
CA THR A 102 18.88 -3.19 -1.03
C THR A 102 20.05 -2.55 -0.29
N ASN A 103 20.20 -2.87 0.99
CA ASN A 103 21.42 -2.58 1.75
C ASN A 103 22.49 -3.68 1.61
N ASP A 104 22.10 -4.88 1.17
CA ASP A 104 23.02 -5.98 0.84
C ASP A 104 23.25 -6.03 -0.67
N GLU A 105 24.37 -5.46 -1.12
CA GLU A 105 24.76 -5.46 -2.54
C GLU A 105 24.94 -6.87 -3.11
N THR A 106 25.23 -7.88 -2.26
CA THR A 106 25.43 -9.26 -2.70
C THR A 106 24.15 -9.88 -3.28
N LEU A 107 22.96 -9.38 -2.88
CA LEU A 107 21.68 -9.80 -3.44
C LEU A 107 21.55 -9.46 -4.94
N PHE A 108 22.23 -8.41 -5.39
CA PHE A 108 22.15 -7.95 -6.78
C PHE A 108 23.34 -8.36 -7.65
N GLU A 109 24.42 -8.90 -7.07
CA GLU A 109 25.62 -9.31 -7.82
C GLU A 109 25.30 -10.26 -8.98
N LYS A 110 24.52 -11.31 -8.70
CA LYS A 110 24.12 -12.32 -9.71
C LYS A 110 23.12 -11.78 -10.74
N SER A 111 22.40 -10.71 -10.39
CA SER A 111 21.34 -10.10 -11.21
C SER A 111 21.79 -8.82 -11.92
N ASN A 112 23.06 -8.41 -11.77
CA ASN A 112 23.58 -7.14 -12.27
C ASN A 112 23.35 -6.92 -13.78
N LEU A 113 23.48 -7.99 -14.58
CA LEU A 113 23.21 -7.88 -16.03
C LEU A 113 21.73 -7.56 -16.31
N LEU A 114 20.81 -8.23 -15.61
CA LEU A 114 19.37 -7.98 -15.76
C LEU A 114 19.02 -6.57 -15.28
N LEU A 115 19.55 -6.13 -14.14
CA LEU A 115 19.33 -4.78 -13.62
C LEU A 115 19.81 -3.71 -14.60
N LYS A 116 20.93 -3.93 -15.30
CA LYS A 116 21.42 -3.02 -16.35
C LYS A 116 20.49 -2.91 -17.55
N THR A 117 19.70 -3.94 -17.86
CA THR A 117 18.69 -3.89 -18.93
C THR A 117 17.40 -3.18 -18.53
N MET A 118 17.16 -2.99 -17.22
CA MET A 118 15.94 -2.40 -16.65
C MET A 118 16.14 -0.93 -16.22
N LYS A 119 17.20 -0.26 -16.69
CA LYS A 119 17.49 1.11 -16.29
C LYS A 119 16.41 2.08 -16.79
N ALA A 120 15.88 2.88 -15.87
CA ALA A 120 15.02 4.00 -16.20
C ALA A 120 15.76 5.04 -17.05
N SER A 121 15.01 5.85 -17.79
CA SER A 121 15.60 6.97 -18.52
C SER A 121 16.19 8.01 -17.55
N ASN A 122 17.13 8.82 -18.02
CA ASN A 122 17.65 9.94 -17.20
C ASN A 122 16.54 10.92 -16.82
N ILE A 123 15.53 11.10 -17.68
CA ILE A 123 14.38 11.97 -17.41
C ILE A 123 13.56 11.41 -16.26
N THR A 124 13.19 10.13 -16.33
CA THR A 124 12.46 9.41 -15.26
C THR A 124 13.26 9.47 -13.96
N SER A 125 14.56 9.21 -14.00
CA SER A 125 15.43 9.23 -12.82
C SER A 125 15.49 10.62 -12.16
N CYS A 126 15.62 11.69 -12.95
CA CYS A 126 15.57 13.07 -12.44
C CYS A 126 14.19 13.41 -11.86
N GLY A 127 13.12 12.95 -12.49
CA GLY A 127 11.76 13.11 -11.97
C GLY A 127 11.61 12.45 -10.61
N ILE A 128 12.05 11.19 -10.47
CA ILE A 128 11.97 10.47 -9.20
C ILE A 128 12.75 11.21 -8.12
N TYR A 129 13.99 11.62 -8.43
CA TYR A 129 14.82 12.37 -7.50
C TYR A 129 14.15 13.66 -7.02
N ASN A 130 13.51 14.42 -7.93
CA ASN A 130 12.80 15.65 -7.57
C ASN A 130 11.54 15.40 -6.74
N GLU A 131 10.77 14.36 -7.07
CA GLU A 131 9.54 14.00 -6.32
C GLU A 131 9.85 13.50 -4.90
N LEU A 132 11.02 12.92 -4.66
CA LEU A 132 11.43 12.48 -3.32
C LEU A 132 11.48 13.63 -2.31
N ASP A 133 11.80 14.86 -2.73
CA ASP A 133 11.80 16.04 -1.85
C ASP A 133 10.41 16.36 -1.28
N TYR A 134 9.34 15.89 -1.93
CA TYR A 134 7.95 16.12 -1.52
C TYR A 134 7.28 14.87 -0.93
N ALA A 135 7.90 13.70 -1.07
CA ALA A 135 7.30 12.41 -0.71
C ALA A 135 6.82 12.37 0.75
N GLU A 136 7.61 12.92 1.68
CA GLU A 136 7.27 12.94 3.11
C GLU A 136 6.00 13.72 3.39
N GLU A 137 5.92 14.97 2.93
CA GLU A 137 4.74 15.82 3.12
C GLU A 137 3.53 15.26 2.37
N ASN A 138 3.72 14.75 1.15
CA ASN A 138 2.66 14.14 0.35
C ASN A 138 2.04 12.93 1.07
N LEU A 139 2.88 12.04 1.59
CA LEU A 139 2.45 10.86 2.34
C LEU A 139 1.73 11.27 3.62
N LYS A 140 2.31 12.21 4.38
CA LYS A 140 1.72 12.71 5.63
C LYS A 140 0.32 13.28 5.41
N ARG A 141 0.16 14.20 4.46
CA ARG A 141 -1.14 14.80 4.13
C ARG A 141 -2.17 13.75 3.70
N THR A 142 -1.73 12.74 2.94
CA THR A 142 -2.60 11.63 2.52
C THR A 142 -3.05 10.77 3.70
N ILE A 143 -2.13 10.43 4.61
CA ILE A 143 -2.42 9.66 5.84
C ILE A 143 -3.35 10.45 6.77
N ASP A 144 -3.11 11.75 6.96
CA ASP A 144 -3.92 12.61 7.81
C ASP A 144 -5.36 12.72 7.27
N ALA A 145 -5.50 12.92 5.95
CA ALA A 145 -6.80 12.94 5.29
C ALA A 145 -7.53 11.59 5.42
N CYS A 146 -6.83 10.47 5.22
CA CYS A 146 -7.40 9.13 5.42
C CYS A 146 -7.85 8.92 6.86
N SER A 147 -7.01 9.26 7.84
CA SER A 147 -7.30 9.05 9.26
C SER A 147 -8.52 9.86 9.69
N SER A 148 -8.58 11.13 9.28
CA SER A 148 -9.75 12.01 9.49
C SER A 148 -11.01 11.43 8.84
N LEU A 149 -10.91 10.95 7.59
CA LEU A 149 -12.06 10.39 6.88
C LEU A 149 -12.55 9.08 7.52
N LYS A 150 -11.65 8.20 7.97
CA LYS A 150 -12.01 6.97 8.69
C LYS A 150 -12.79 7.30 9.96
N GLU A 151 -12.28 8.24 10.77
CA GLU A 151 -12.92 8.68 12.01
C GLU A 151 -14.31 9.28 11.75
N LYS A 152 -14.43 10.14 10.74
CA LYS A 152 -15.70 10.77 10.37
C LYS A 152 -16.71 9.76 9.85
N ILE A 153 -16.30 8.79 9.04
CA ILE A 153 -17.20 7.73 8.54
C ILE A 153 -17.79 6.95 9.73
N GLU A 154 -16.96 6.50 10.67
CA GLU A 154 -17.43 5.73 11.82
C GLU A 154 -18.33 6.54 12.78
N LYS A 155 -18.16 7.86 12.85
CA LYS A 155 -18.93 8.74 13.75
C LYS A 155 -20.19 9.32 13.12
N GLU A 156 -20.16 9.58 11.82
CA GLU A 156 -21.16 10.41 11.12
C GLU A 156 -21.99 9.62 10.10
N THR A 157 -21.74 8.32 9.91
CA THR A 157 -22.50 7.40 9.03
C THR A 157 -22.70 6.04 9.72
N ASN A 158 -23.55 5.14 9.20
CA ASN A 158 -23.64 3.75 9.70
C ASN A 158 -22.65 2.79 9.00
N PHE A 159 -21.72 3.28 8.17
CA PHE A 159 -20.68 2.44 7.60
C PHE A 159 -19.60 2.12 8.64
N SER A 160 -19.15 0.86 8.66
CA SER A 160 -17.95 0.45 9.40
C SER A 160 -16.72 0.48 8.49
N VAL A 161 -15.55 0.75 9.07
CA VAL A 161 -14.29 0.88 8.32
C VAL A 161 -13.33 -0.25 8.71
N PHE A 162 -12.76 -0.91 7.71
CA PHE A 162 -11.67 -1.86 7.95
C PHE A 162 -10.42 -1.14 8.43
N HIS A 163 -9.91 -1.57 9.59
CA HIS A 163 -8.71 -1.01 10.21
C HIS A 163 -8.82 0.52 10.42
N GLY A 164 -9.94 0.96 11.01
CA GLY A 164 -10.21 2.35 11.35
C GLY A 164 -9.11 3.00 12.20
N ASP A 165 -8.43 2.20 13.03
CA ASP A 165 -7.35 2.61 13.94
C ASP A 165 -5.94 2.67 13.32
N LYS A 166 -5.78 2.19 12.07
CA LYS A 166 -4.47 2.10 11.42
C LYS A 166 -4.24 3.22 10.41
N ARG A 167 -2.99 3.68 10.31
CA ARG A 167 -2.54 4.56 9.21
C ARG A 167 -2.71 3.84 7.87
N GLY A 168 -2.99 4.60 6.83
CA GLY A 168 -3.16 4.11 5.46
C GLY A 168 -3.37 5.28 4.50
N ILE A 169 -3.37 4.98 3.20
CA ILE A 169 -3.56 5.96 2.13
C ILE A 169 -4.85 5.74 1.34
N ASN A 170 -5.68 4.81 1.80
CA ASN A 170 -7.01 4.50 1.32
C ASN A 170 -7.95 4.24 2.50
N VAL A 171 -9.25 4.35 2.26
CA VAL A 171 -10.29 3.94 3.20
C VAL A 171 -11.08 2.78 2.62
N ILE A 172 -11.39 1.75 3.40
CA ILE A 172 -12.22 0.62 2.95
C ILE A 172 -13.41 0.48 3.88
N MET A 173 -14.61 0.67 3.32
CA MET A 173 -15.88 0.62 4.04
C MET A 173 -16.58 -0.72 3.81
N GLU A 174 -17.09 -1.31 4.89
CA GLU A 174 -17.93 -2.50 4.86
C GLU A 174 -19.28 -2.22 4.21
N THR A 175 -19.79 -3.16 3.42
CA THR A 175 -21.15 -3.09 2.88
C THR A 175 -21.62 -4.46 2.39
N ASP A 176 -22.91 -4.76 2.55
CA ASP A 176 -23.51 -5.98 2.03
C ASP A 176 -23.76 -5.97 0.51
N ASP A 177 -23.84 -4.78 -0.09
CA ASP A 177 -24.06 -4.57 -1.53
C ASP A 177 -23.00 -3.64 -2.15
N PRO A 178 -21.75 -4.11 -2.27
CA PRO A 178 -20.66 -3.31 -2.83
C PRO A 178 -20.89 -2.94 -4.30
N LYS A 179 -21.71 -3.71 -5.03
CA LYS A 179 -22.02 -3.41 -6.44
C LYS A 179 -22.85 -2.14 -6.55
N SER A 180 -23.96 -2.05 -5.82
CA SER A 180 -24.84 -0.89 -5.83
C SER A 180 -24.15 0.34 -5.25
N LEU A 181 -23.53 0.22 -4.07
CA LEU A 181 -22.85 1.35 -3.42
C LEU A 181 -21.73 1.91 -4.31
N SER A 182 -20.84 1.05 -4.83
CA SER A 182 -19.76 1.54 -5.69
C SER A 182 -20.24 2.14 -7.01
N TYR A 183 -21.40 1.73 -7.53
CA TYR A 183 -21.98 2.37 -8.72
C TYR A 183 -22.47 3.78 -8.40
N LYS A 184 -23.23 3.95 -7.31
CA LYS A 184 -23.75 5.24 -6.86
C LYS A 184 -22.63 6.22 -6.54
N LEU A 185 -21.63 5.78 -5.78
CA LEU A 185 -20.47 6.63 -5.43
C LEU A 185 -19.66 7.07 -6.65
N ARG A 186 -19.56 6.25 -7.71
CA ARG A 186 -18.92 6.67 -8.97
C ARG A 186 -19.71 7.73 -9.73
N GLN A 187 -21.02 7.85 -9.50
CA GLN A 187 -21.82 8.91 -10.12
C GLN A 187 -21.66 10.25 -9.38
N GLU A 188 -21.44 10.21 -8.06
CA GLU A 188 -21.23 11.42 -7.26
C GLU A 188 -19.78 11.91 -7.33
N PHE A 189 -18.81 10.99 -7.23
CA PHE A 189 -17.38 11.29 -7.29
C PHE A 189 -16.85 11.21 -8.73
N VAL A 190 -17.19 12.21 -9.54
CA VAL A 190 -16.69 12.35 -10.91
C VAL A 190 -15.32 13.01 -10.88
N LEU A 191 -14.29 12.27 -11.32
CA LEU A 191 -12.92 12.76 -11.41
C LEU A 191 -12.48 12.88 -12.87
N ASP A 192 -11.58 13.82 -13.14
CA ASP A 192 -11.04 14.07 -14.49
C ASP A 192 -10.22 12.90 -15.03
N SER A 193 -9.67 12.07 -14.13
CA SER A 193 -8.85 10.91 -14.49
C SER A 193 -9.21 9.65 -13.68
N HIS A 194 -8.21 8.96 -13.14
CA HIS A 194 -8.31 7.70 -12.39
C HIS A 194 -9.48 7.73 -11.39
N GLY A 195 -10.34 6.72 -11.44
CA GLY A 195 -11.46 6.63 -10.49
C GLY A 195 -10.98 6.44 -9.06
N MET A 196 -11.69 7.03 -8.09
CA MET A 196 -11.38 6.86 -6.67
C MET A 196 -12.20 5.76 -5.98
N ILE A 197 -13.08 5.07 -6.69
CA ILE A 197 -13.98 4.06 -6.10
C ILE A 197 -13.67 2.68 -6.65
N THR A 198 -13.18 1.80 -5.78
CA THR A 198 -12.91 0.40 -6.09
C THR A 198 -13.91 -0.50 -5.37
N LYS A 199 -14.57 -1.38 -6.12
CA LYS A 199 -15.48 -2.39 -5.57
C LYS A 199 -14.68 -3.58 -5.06
N CYS A 200 -14.97 -4.06 -3.85
CA CYS A 200 -14.48 -5.33 -3.32
C CYS A 200 -15.61 -6.40 -3.33
N PRO A 201 -15.32 -7.71 -3.33
CA PRO A 201 -14.00 -8.34 -3.26
C PRO A 201 -13.07 -7.96 -4.41
N ASN A 202 -11.81 -7.64 -4.10
CA ASN A 202 -10.76 -7.26 -5.04
C ASN A 202 -9.41 -7.81 -4.59
N TYR A 203 -8.68 -8.44 -5.51
CA TYR A 203 -7.38 -9.05 -5.22
C TYR A 203 -6.35 -8.07 -4.65
N ASN A 204 -6.32 -6.84 -5.17
CA ASN A 204 -5.35 -5.81 -4.78
C ASN A 204 -5.81 -4.99 -3.56
N ARG A 205 -6.99 -5.25 -3.02
CA ARG A 205 -7.54 -4.55 -1.85
C ARG A 205 -7.93 -5.57 -0.79
N LEU A 206 -9.18 -6.00 -0.80
CA LEU A 206 -9.76 -6.86 0.22
C LEU A 206 -10.65 -7.89 -0.45
N LYS A 207 -10.55 -9.16 -0.02
CA LYS A 207 -11.41 -10.25 -0.54
C LYS A 207 -12.78 -10.33 0.16
N GLU A 208 -13.16 -9.26 0.87
CA GLU A 208 -14.44 -9.11 1.55
C GLU A 208 -15.39 -8.19 0.79
N LYS A 209 -16.68 -8.22 1.15
CA LYS A 209 -17.67 -7.28 0.60
C LYS A 209 -17.42 -5.88 1.17
N ALA A 210 -16.93 -4.99 0.32
CA ALA A 210 -16.55 -3.65 0.73
C ALA A 210 -16.49 -2.69 -0.47
N VAL A 211 -16.38 -1.40 -0.18
CA VAL A 211 -16.02 -0.37 -1.16
C VAL A 211 -14.79 0.38 -0.65
N ALA A 212 -13.74 0.40 -1.47
CA ALA A 212 -12.53 1.16 -1.18
C ALA A 212 -12.61 2.55 -1.84
N ILE A 213 -12.32 3.57 -1.05
CA ILE A 213 -12.10 4.95 -1.47
C ILE A 213 -10.59 5.16 -1.58
N GLU A 214 -10.11 5.33 -2.81
CA GLU A 214 -8.71 5.43 -3.18
C GLU A 214 -8.19 6.87 -3.00
N ILE A 215 -8.01 7.31 -1.76
CA ILE A 215 -7.59 8.69 -1.45
C ILE A 215 -6.26 9.04 -2.11
N LYS A 216 -5.33 8.08 -2.23
CA LYS A 216 -4.07 8.24 -2.97
C LYS A 216 -4.22 8.63 -4.45
N ASN A 217 -5.41 8.48 -5.03
CA ASN A 217 -5.69 8.86 -6.42
C ASN A 217 -6.06 10.34 -6.55
N LEU A 218 -6.30 11.04 -5.45
CA LEU A 218 -6.66 12.45 -5.43
C LEU A 218 -5.41 13.32 -5.45
N ASP A 219 -5.51 14.47 -6.12
CA ASP A 219 -4.51 15.52 -5.99
C ASP A 219 -4.48 16.02 -4.54
N LEU A 220 -3.28 16.29 -4.02
CA LEU A 220 -3.12 16.73 -2.64
C LEU A 220 -3.87 18.05 -2.35
N SER A 221 -4.03 18.92 -3.34
CA SER A 221 -4.84 20.14 -3.21
C SER A 221 -6.32 19.85 -2.97
N CYS A 222 -6.81 18.65 -3.31
CA CYS A 222 -8.18 18.22 -3.03
C CYS A 222 -8.37 17.70 -1.61
N LEU A 223 -7.31 17.41 -0.86
CA LEU A 223 -7.38 16.89 0.51
C LEU A 223 -7.62 18.01 1.55
N THR A 224 -8.64 18.85 1.30
CA THR A 224 -9.07 19.91 2.21
C THR A 224 -10.17 19.40 3.14
N TYR A 225 -10.33 20.04 4.31
CA TYR A 225 -11.41 19.70 5.24
C TYR A 225 -12.80 19.79 4.58
N ASP A 226 -13.06 20.86 3.82
CA ASP A 226 -14.35 21.05 3.12
C ASP A 226 -14.65 19.90 2.15
N ASN A 227 -13.65 19.42 1.40
CA ASN A 227 -13.85 18.29 0.49
C ASN A 227 -14.05 16.97 1.25
N LEU A 228 -13.33 16.75 2.36
CA LEU A 228 -13.55 15.57 3.19
C LEU A 228 -14.95 15.57 3.82
N ASP A 229 -15.45 16.73 4.23
CA ASP A 229 -16.82 16.89 4.75
C ASP A 229 -17.87 16.66 3.66
N GLU A 230 -17.64 17.14 2.44
CA GLU A 230 -18.50 16.83 1.30
C GLU A 230 -18.53 15.33 0.98
N MET A 231 -17.40 14.63 1.13
CA MET A 231 -17.38 13.17 0.98
C MET A 231 -18.29 12.48 2.01
N ILE A 232 -18.27 12.92 3.28
CA ILE A 232 -19.17 12.42 4.32
C ILE A 232 -20.62 12.73 4.00
N PHE A 233 -20.92 13.95 3.54
CA PHE A 233 -22.25 14.34 3.10
C PHE A 233 -22.78 13.43 1.99
N VAL A 234 -21.94 13.10 0.99
CA VAL A 234 -22.29 12.17 -0.08
C VAL A 234 -22.53 10.75 0.46
N LEU A 235 -21.69 10.25 1.37
CA LEU A 235 -21.85 8.92 1.95
C LEU A 235 -23.17 8.77 2.70
N ASN A 236 -23.58 9.80 3.45
CA ASN A 236 -24.86 9.85 4.15
C ASN A 236 -26.11 9.77 3.25
N LYS A 237 -25.98 10.03 1.94
CA LYS A 237 -27.09 9.83 0.98
C LYS A 237 -27.38 8.35 0.71
N PHE A 238 -26.43 7.47 1.01
CA PHE A 238 -26.46 6.04 0.66
C PHE A 238 -26.35 5.11 1.86
N ASP A 239 -26.22 5.69 3.04
CA ASP A 239 -26.39 5.05 4.34
C ASP A 239 -27.82 4.54 4.54
#